data_AF-A0A261U152-F1
#
_entry.id   AF-A0A261U152-F1
#
_cell.length_a   1.000
_cell.length_b   1.000
_cell.length_c   1.000
_cell.angle_alpha   90.00
_cell.angle_beta   90.00
_cell.angle_gamma   90.00
#
_symmetry.space_group_name_H-M   'P 1'
#
loop_
_entity.id
_entity.type
_entity.pdbx_description
1 polymer ?
#
loop_
_entity_poly.entity_id
_entity_poly.type
_entity_poly.pdbx_seq_one_letter_code
_entity_poly.pdbx_strand_id
1 'polypeptide(L)'
;MLRVEDPAAQPATLDIDSPLGPMRLAASDAGLCGVWFVDQSDAAAIGRAEHSAAEASVLARTREQLAEWYAGERQAFDLPLAPLGTPFQRLVWEGLLSLPFGTTTTYGDLAHRIERPRSVRPLAQALGRNPISIIVPCHRVIGWNTALTGFGGGLKRKRALLIHEGNRYPGHAARTRRICDGQQELALVESAASLAWATYLQAENEPAPRAAGSDTPRR
;
A
#
# COMPACT_ATOMS: atom_id res chain seq x y z
N MET A 1 -10.92 -20.37 7.46
CA MET A 1 -11.39 -19.79 8.73
C MET A 1 -10.51 -20.41 9.81
N LEU A 2 -9.39 -19.77 10.14
CA LEU A 2 -8.46 -20.30 11.13
C LEU A 2 -8.90 -19.80 12.51
N ARG A 3 -9.14 -20.74 13.43
CA ARG A 3 -9.37 -20.44 14.85
C ARG A 3 -8.05 -19.95 15.46
N VAL A 4 -8.09 -18.79 16.10
CA VAL A 4 -7.02 -18.28 16.94
C VAL A 4 -7.22 -18.91 18.32
N GLU A 5 -6.48 -19.98 18.64
CA GLU A 5 -6.67 -20.78 19.86
C GLU A 5 -5.78 -20.35 21.05
N ASP A 6 -5.11 -19.19 21.00
CA ASP A 6 -4.44 -18.66 22.19
C ASP A 6 -4.48 -17.11 22.26
N PRO A 7 -5.16 -16.50 23.26
CA PRO A 7 -5.15 -15.06 23.46
C PRO A 7 -3.76 -14.48 23.80
N ALA A 8 -2.81 -15.29 24.30
CA ALA A 8 -1.42 -14.86 24.53
C ALA A 8 -0.57 -14.81 23.25
N ALA A 9 -1.05 -15.40 22.14
CA ALA A 9 -0.36 -15.41 20.85
C ALA A 9 -0.86 -14.35 19.86
N GLN A 10 -1.80 -13.49 20.29
CA GLN A 10 -2.29 -12.39 19.45
C GLN A 10 -1.26 -11.27 19.41
N PRO A 11 -0.95 -10.67 18.24
CA PRO A 11 0.04 -9.60 18.16
C PRO A 11 -0.38 -8.33 18.91
N ALA A 12 0.58 -7.58 19.42
CA ALA A 12 0.40 -6.26 19.99
C ALA A 12 0.03 -5.26 18.89
N THR A 13 -0.96 -4.39 19.13
CA THR A 13 -1.44 -3.43 18.12
C THR A 13 -1.34 -1.98 18.55
N LEU A 14 -1.11 -1.12 17.57
CA LEU A 14 -1.12 0.34 17.73
C LEU A 14 -1.83 0.95 16.52
N ASP A 15 -2.88 1.72 16.77
CA ASP A 15 -3.53 2.53 15.75
C ASP A 15 -2.83 3.89 15.64
N ILE A 16 -2.61 4.32 14.41
CA ILE A 16 -1.98 5.60 14.07
C ILE A 16 -2.80 6.31 13.00
N ASP A 17 -2.74 7.64 12.99
CA ASP A 17 -3.23 8.42 11.87
C ASP A 17 -2.22 8.42 10.73
N SER A 18 -2.70 8.50 9.50
CA SER A 18 -1.86 8.70 8.32
C SER A 18 -2.56 9.58 7.28
N PRO A 19 -1.82 10.21 6.35
CA PRO A 19 -2.41 11.02 5.29
C PRO A 19 -3.40 10.28 4.38
N LEU A 20 -3.33 8.94 4.32
CA LEU A 20 -4.24 8.10 3.53
C LEU A 20 -5.33 7.42 4.39
N GLY A 21 -5.52 7.89 5.62
CA GLY A 21 -6.49 7.38 6.59
C GLY A 21 -5.83 6.60 7.74
N PRO A 22 -6.61 6.27 8.78
CA PRO A 22 -6.09 5.58 9.96
C PRO A 22 -5.53 4.20 9.60
N MET A 23 -4.42 3.86 10.24
CA MET A 23 -3.71 2.60 10.04
C MET A 23 -3.54 1.85 11.35
N ARG A 24 -3.65 0.53 11.28
CA ARG A 24 -3.35 -0.38 12.40
C ARG A 24 -2.01 -1.06 12.16
N LEU A 25 -1.10 -0.89 13.10
CA LEU A 25 0.17 -1.59 13.18
C LEU A 25 0.01 -2.82 14.08
N ALA A 26 0.68 -3.92 13.75
CA ALA A 26 0.71 -5.12 14.58
C ALA A 26 2.13 -5.69 14.65
N ALA A 27 2.60 -5.96 15.87
CA ALA A 27 3.89 -6.55 16.15
C ALA A 27 3.74 -7.81 17.01
N SER A 28 4.66 -8.74 16.80
CA SER A 28 4.89 -9.90 17.66
C SER A 28 6.32 -9.84 18.19
N ASP A 29 6.69 -10.77 19.08
CA ASP A 29 8.08 -10.90 19.53
C ASP A 29 9.07 -11.16 18.39
N ALA A 30 8.62 -11.67 17.24
CA ALA A 30 9.44 -11.89 16.06
C ALA A 30 9.62 -10.63 15.18
N GLY A 31 8.81 -9.59 15.37
CA GLY A 31 8.84 -8.37 14.57
C GLY A 31 7.47 -7.91 14.08
N LEU A 32 7.47 -6.96 13.14
CA LEU A 32 6.29 -6.37 12.53
C LEU A 32 5.59 -7.41 11.66
N CYS A 33 4.38 -7.80 12.05
CA CYS A 33 3.60 -8.82 11.34
C CYS A 33 2.43 -8.21 10.57
N GLY A 34 2.12 -6.93 10.76
CA GLY A 34 0.94 -6.30 10.17
C GLY A 34 0.96 -4.78 10.10
N VAL A 35 0.47 -4.26 8.98
CA VAL A 35 0.18 -2.84 8.70
C VAL A 35 -1.00 -2.78 7.73
N TRP A 36 -2.15 -2.30 8.21
CA TRP A 36 -3.38 -2.20 7.42
C TRP A 36 -4.00 -0.81 7.54
N PHE A 37 -4.75 -0.41 6.52
CA PHE A 37 -5.73 0.66 6.71
C PHE A 37 -6.93 0.09 7.48
N VAL A 38 -7.44 0.82 8.47
CA VAL A 38 -8.47 0.31 9.41
C VAL A 38 -9.79 -0.03 8.70
N ASP A 39 -10.05 0.59 7.55
CA ASP A 39 -11.22 0.32 6.70
C ASP A 39 -11.09 -0.94 5.83
N GLN A 40 -9.97 -1.69 5.92
CA GLN A 40 -9.83 -2.98 5.27
C GLN A 40 -10.53 -4.08 6.07
N SER A 41 -11.16 -5.03 5.36
CA SER A 41 -11.88 -6.16 5.96
C SER A 41 -11.03 -7.01 6.91
N ASP A 42 -9.72 -7.03 6.71
CA ASP A 42 -8.78 -7.85 7.46
C ASP A 42 -8.21 -7.14 8.71
N ALA A 43 -8.43 -5.81 8.84
CA ALA A 43 -7.90 -5.00 9.95
C ALA A 43 -8.67 -5.19 11.27
N ALA A 44 -9.92 -5.65 11.19
CA ALA A 44 -10.90 -5.49 12.26
C ALA A 44 -10.83 -6.52 13.41
N ALA A 45 -10.01 -7.57 13.31
CA ALA A 45 -10.20 -8.76 14.16
C ALA A 45 -8.98 -9.26 14.95
N ILE A 46 -7.86 -8.53 14.98
CA ILE A 46 -6.61 -9.11 15.49
C ILE A 46 -5.85 -8.14 16.40
N GLY A 47 -5.56 -8.60 17.61
CA GLY A 47 -4.48 -8.08 18.44
C GLY A 47 -4.90 -7.54 19.79
N ARG A 48 -3.89 -7.28 20.62
CA ARG A 48 -4.03 -6.81 22.01
C ARG A 48 -3.40 -5.43 22.19
N ALA A 49 -3.94 -4.64 23.11
CA ALA A 49 -3.46 -3.29 23.40
C ALA A 49 -2.21 -3.30 24.29
N GLU A 50 -2.00 -4.38 25.05
CA GLU A 50 -0.84 -4.57 25.91
C GLU A 50 0.39 -4.95 25.09
N HIS A 51 1.49 -4.25 25.33
CA HIS A 51 2.74 -4.45 24.58
C HIS A 51 3.85 -4.91 25.52
N SER A 52 4.66 -5.87 25.07
CA SER A 52 5.98 -6.09 25.64
C SER A 52 6.90 -4.92 25.26
N ALA A 53 8.02 -4.75 25.97
CA ALA A 53 9.00 -3.71 25.63
C ALA A 53 9.55 -3.88 24.18
N ALA A 54 9.69 -5.12 23.72
CA ALA A 54 10.15 -5.43 22.37
C ALA A 54 9.09 -5.03 21.32
N GLU A 55 7.83 -5.42 21.52
CA GLU A 55 6.73 -5.07 20.62
C GLU A 55 6.52 -3.54 20.56
N ALA A 56 6.53 -2.87 21.72
CA ALA A 56 6.41 -1.40 21.80
C ALA A 56 7.52 -0.70 21.01
N SER A 57 8.75 -1.21 21.06
CA SER A 57 9.87 -0.69 20.27
C SER A 57 9.64 -0.84 18.76
N VAL A 58 9.17 -2.01 18.30
CA VAL A 58 8.86 -2.25 16.89
C VAL A 58 7.73 -1.34 16.41
N LEU A 59 6.66 -1.21 17.18
CA LEU A 59 5.51 -0.35 16.84
C LEU A 59 5.93 1.14 16.78
N ALA A 60 6.72 1.61 17.75
CA ALA A 60 7.22 2.98 17.78
C ALA A 60 8.12 3.30 16.58
N ARG A 61 9.09 2.44 16.27
CA ARG A 61 9.95 2.57 15.08
C ARG A 61 9.15 2.54 13.78
N THR A 62 8.14 1.68 13.70
CA THR A 62 7.28 1.58 12.52
C THR A 62 6.50 2.88 12.30
N ARG A 63 5.91 3.45 13.35
CA ARG A 63 5.21 4.74 13.30
C ARG A 63 6.14 5.87 12.84
N GLU A 64 7.33 5.95 13.42
CA GLU A 64 8.34 6.95 13.07
C GLU A 64 8.74 6.87 11.60
N GLN A 65 9.12 5.67 11.12
CA GLN A 65 9.54 5.50 9.74
C GLN A 65 8.40 5.71 8.73
N LEU A 66 7.16 5.38 9.10
CA LEU A 66 6.00 5.72 8.26
C LEU A 66 5.82 7.23 8.16
N ALA A 67 6.00 7.98 9.25
CA ALA A 67 5.92 9.43 9.24
C ALA A 67 7.01 10.05 8.34
N GLU A 68 8.27 9.62 8.49
CA GLU A 68 9.38 10.04 7.61
C GLU A 68 9.12 9.68 6.14
N TRP A 69 8.55 8.50 5.88
CA TRP A 69 8.22 8.06 4.53
C TRP A 69 7.15 8.95 3.92
N TYR A 70 6.06 9.24 4.63
CA TYR A 70 5.01 10.16 4.18
C TYR A 70 5.48 11.61 4.03
N ALA A 71 6.50 12.02 4.79
CA ALA A 71 7.16 13.32 4.64
C ALA A 71 8.12 13.37 3.42
N GLY A 72 8.43 12.23 2.80
CA GLY A 72 9.39 12.13 1.71
C GLY A 72 10.86 12.13 2.15
N GLU A 73 11.11 12.03 3.45
CA GLU A 73 12.44 12.01 4.08
C GLU A 73 13.06 10.59 4.08
N ARG A 74 12.22 9.57 3.90
CA ARG A 74 12.62 8.16 3.83
C ARG A 74 12.12 7.48 2.56
N GLN A 75 13.00 6.67 1.96
CA GLN A 75 12.67 5.83 0.79
C GLN A 75 12.75 4.32 1.09
N ALA A 76 13.40 3.91 2.18
CA ALA A 76 13.57 2.51 2.57
C ALA A 76 13.26 2.30 4.05
N PHE A 77 12.62 1.19 4.40
CA PHE A 77 12.29 0.82 5.77
C PHE A 77 13.37 -0.09 6.37
N ASP A 78 13.74 0.18 7.61
CA ASP A 78 14.63 -0.67 8.42
C ASP A 78 13.86 -1.16 9.64
N LEU A 79 13.12 -2.26 9.45
CA LEU A 79 12.22 -2.84 10.45
C LEU A 79 12.34 -4.38 10.41
N PRO A 80 12.31 -5.05 11.56
CA PRO A 80 12.23 -6.52 11.58
C PRO A 80 10.85 -6.94 11.10
N LEU A 81 10.77 -7.65 9.96
CA LEU A 81 9.51 -8.09 9.37
C LEU A 81 9.26 -9.57 9.69
N ALA A 82 8.07 -9.88 10.20
CA ALA A 82 7.63 -11.23 10.51
C ALA A 82 6.19 -11.48 10.02
N PRO A 83 5.89 -11.34 8.72
CA PRO A 83 4.53 -11.54 8.21
C PRO A 83 4.11 -13.00 8.30
N LEU A 84 2.88 -13.24 8.75
CA LEU A 84 2.28 -14.57 8.83
C LEU A 84 1.62 -14.94 7.49
N GLY A 85 2.07 -16.03 6.87
CA GLY A 85 1.54 -16.49 5.60
C GLY A 85 2.11 -17.84 5.17
N THR A 86 1.51 -18.42 4.13
CA THR A 86 2.02 -19.64 3.50
C THR A 86 3.42 -19.42 2.88
N PRO A 87 4.21 -20.48 2.66
CA PRO A 87 5.51 -20.35 2.00
C PRO A 87 5.46 -19.59 0.66
N PHE A 88 4.41 -19.81 -0.14
CA PHE A 88 4.23 -19.11 -1.40
C PHE A 88 3.92 -17.61 -1.22
N GLN A 89 3.12 -17.26 -0.21
CA GLN A 89 2.85 -15.86 0.10
C GLN A 89 4.12 -15.14 0.55
N ARG A 90 4.91 -15.75 1.45
CA ARG A 90 6.19 -15.18 1.91
C ARG A 90 7.16 -14.95 0.74
N LEU A 91 7.29 -15.92 -0.16
CA LEU A 91 8.09 -15.78 -1.37
C LEU A 91 7.66 -14.58 -2.24
N VAL A 92 6.34 -14.36 -2.41
CA VAL A 92 5.82 -13.21 -3.16
C VAL A 92 6.15 -11.90 -2.44
N TRP A 93 6.02 -11.84 -1.12
CA TRP A 93 6.31 -10.64 -0.32
C TRP A 93 7.81 -10.32 -0.29
N GLU A 94 8.68 -11.32 -0.22
CA GLU A 94 10.14 -11.17 -0.41
C GLU A 94 10.46 -10.60 -1.79
N GLY A 95 9.80 -11.11 -2.84
CA GLY A 95 9.92 -10.56 -4.19
C GLY A 95 9.53 -9.08 -4.25
N LEU A 96 8.49 -8.65 -3.52
CA LEU A 96 8.09 -7.25 -3.44
C LEU A 96 9.13 -6.37 -2.73
N LEU A 97 9.76 -6.86 -1.65
CA LEU A 97 10.78 -6.10 -0.92
C LEU A 97 12.01 -5.80 -1.78
N SER A 98 12.23 -6.56 -2.85
CA SER A 98 13.30 -6.28 -3.82
C SER A 98 13.01 -5.11 -4.77
N LEU A 99 11.80 -4.55 -4.77
CA LEU A 99 11.41 -3.44 -5.65
C LEU A 99 11.87 -2.11 -5.04
N PRO A 100 12.73 -1.33 -5.70
CA PRO A 100 13.15 -0.02 -5.20
C PRO A 100 12.00 1.01 -5.13
N PHE A 101 12.16 2.01 -4.26
CA PHE A 101 11.28 3.17 -4.22
C PHE A 101 11.20 3.87 -5.58
N GLY A 102 10.01 4.31 -5.98
CA GLY A 102 9.80 5.03 -7.25
C GLY A 102 9.74 4.13 -8.48
N THR A 103 9.91 2.82 -8.33
CA THR A 103 9.83 1.86 -9.43
C THR A 103 8.50 1.12 -9.45
N THR A 104 8.12 0.62 -10.62
CA THR A 104 6.96 -0.25 -10.79
C THR A 104 7.36 -1.53 -11.52
N THR A 105 6.55 -2.58 -11.35
CA THR A 105 6.71 -3.85 -12.06
C THR A 105 5.34 -4.39 -12.47
N THR A 106 5.30 -5.33 -13.41
CA THR A 106 4.06 -6.00 -13.76
C THR A 106 3.88 -7.30 -12.97
N TYR A 107 2.64 -7.79 -12.88
CA TYR A 107 2.38 -9.12 -12.29
C TYR A 107 3.16 -10.24 -12.99
N GLY A 108 3.35 -10.12 -14.31
CA GLY A 108 4.13 -11.08 -15.09
C GLY A 108 5.60 -11.01 -14.74
N ASP A 109 6.18 -9.82 -14.74
CA ASP A 109 7.60 -9.62 -14.43
C ASP A 109 7.94 -10.05 -13.00
N LEU A 110 7.05 -9.77 -12.03
CA LEU A 110 7.21 -10.26 -10.67
C LEU A 110 7.12 -11.79 -10.60
N ALA A 111 6.21 -12.41 -11.34
CA ALA A 111 6.12 -13.87 -11.42
C ALA A 111 7.38 -14.50 -12.01
N HIS A 112 7.99 -13.87 -13.02
CA HIS A 112 9.27 -14.28 -13.57
C HIS A 112 10.40 -14.10 -12.55
N ARG A 113 10.45 -12.96 -11.85
CA ARG A 113 11.47 -12.65 -10.85
C ARG A 113 11.51 -13.66 -9.70
N ILE A 114 10.35 -14.15 -9.24
CA ILE A 114 10.29 -15.17 -8.18
C ILE A 114 10.37 -16.60 -8.71
N GLU A 115 10.75 -16.79 -9.98
CA GLU A 115 10.88 -18.08 -10.66
C GLU A 115 9.56 -18.90 -10.71
N ARG A 116 8.42 -18.19 -10.77
CA ARG A 116 7.07 -18.80 -10.87
C ARG A 116 6.26 -18.19 -12.03
N PRO A 117 6.75 -18.21 -13.28
CA PRO A 117 6.11 -17.51 -14.41
C PRO A 117 4.69 -18.01 -14.72
N ARG A 118 4.36 -19.26 -14.38
CA ARG A 118 3.01 -19.84 -14.57
C ARG A 118 2.02 -19.53 -13.44
N SER A 119 2.45 -18.80 -12.41
CA SER A 119 1.69 -18.58 -11.17
C SER A 119 1.15 -17.16 -11.01
N VAL A 120 0.96 -16.42 -12.11
CA VAL A 120 0.47 -15.03 -12.09
C VAL A 120 -0.84 -14.86 -11.30
N ARG A 121 -1.82 -15.75 -11.50
CA ARG A 121 -3.12 -15.66 -10.80
C ARG A 121 -3.00 -15.94 -9.29
N PRO A 122 -2.36 -17.04 -8.84
CA PRO A 122 -2.06 -17.24 -7.41
C PRO A 122 -1.24 -16.09 -6.80
N LEU A 123 -0.26 -15.56 -7.54
CA LEU A 123 0.54 -14.42 -7.13
C LEU A 123 -0.33 -13.19 -6.89
N ALA A 124 -1.25 -12.86 -7.80
CA ALA A 124 -2.17 -11.73 -7.63
C ALA A 124 -3.05 -11.88 -6.37
N GLN A 125 -3.46 -13.10 -6.03
CA GLN A 125 -4.19 -13.37 -4.78
C GLN A 125 -3.30 -13.20 -3.55
N ALA A 126 -2.04 -13.64 -3.61
CA ALA A 126 -1.06 -13.45 -2.53
C ALA A 126 -0.75 -11.96 -2.29
N LEU A 127 -0.63 -11.16 -3.36
CA LEU A 127 -0.46 -9.70 -3.30
C LEU A 127 -1.63 -9.00 -2.61
N GLY A 128 -2.87 -9.44 -2.92
CA GLY A 128 -4.08 -8.89 -2.29
C GLY A 128 -4.17 -9.18 -0.80
N ARG A 129 -3.41 -10.15 -0.29
CA ARG A 129 -3.34 -10.54 1.12
C ARG A 129 -2.04 -10.09 1.79
N ASN A 130 -1.37 -9.07 1.26
CA ASN A 130 -0.18 -8.51 1.90
C ASN A 130 -0.57 -7.94 3.29
N PRO A 131 -0.03 -8.49 4.39
CA PRO A 131 -0.38 -8.04 5.72
C PRO A 131 0.35 -6.74 6.11
N ILE A 132 1.41 -6.34 5.40
CA ILE A 132 2.25 -5.18 5.77
C ILE A 132 2.22 -4.16 4.64
N SER A 133 1.11 -3.42 4.52
CA SER A 133 0.92 -2.39 3.48
C SER A 133 2.02 -1.32 3.52
N ILE A 134 2.32 -0.72 2.36
CA ILE A 134 3.36 0.31 2.15
C ILE A 134 4.79 -0.23 2.28
N ILE A 135 5.11 -0.83 3.43
CA ILE A 135 6.46 -1.35 3.74
C ILE A 135 6.80 -2.55 2.86
N VAL A 136 5.88 -3.51 2.73
CA VAL A 136 5.91 -4.50 1.66
C VAL A 136 5.17 -3.89 0.47
N PRO A 137 5.86 -3.46 -0.60
CA PRO A 137 5.34 -2.45 -1.53
C PRO A 137 4.43 -3.04 -2.62
N CYS A 138 3.32 -3.67 -2.24
CA CYS A 138 2.38 -4.29 -3.18
C CYS A 138 1.70 -3.27 -4.13
N HIS A 139 1.70 -1.98 -3.80
CA HIS A 139 1.22 -0.90 -4.67
C HIS A 139 2.09 -0.70 -5.92
N ARG A 140 3.35 -1.14 -5.91
CA ARG A 140 4.29 -1.04 -7.05
C ARG A 140 4.02 -2.05 -8.17
N VAL A 141 3.13 -3.03 -7.94
CA VAL A 141 2.75 -4.02 -8.97
C VAL A 141 1.53 -3.54 -9.74
N ILE A 142 1.64 -3.45 -11.07
CA ILE A 142 0.58 -2.93 -11.95
C ILE A 142 0.26 -3.91 -13.09
N GLY A 143 -0.86 -3.67 -13.78
CA GLY A 143 -1.17 -4.37 -15.03
C GLY A 143 -0.15 -4.05 -16.12
N TRP A 144 0.08 -4.99 -17.03
CA TRP A 144 1.00 -4.83 -18.17
C TRP A 144 0.67 -3.63 -19.07
N ASN A 145 -0.59 -3.22 -19.12
CA ASN A 145 -1.10 -2.06 -19.85
C ASN A 145 -1.17 -0.80 -18.96
N THR A 146 -0.32 -0.74 -17.93
CA THR A 146 -0.29 0.29 -16.89
C THR A 146 -1.59 0.45 -16.09
N ALA A 147 -2.50 -0.53 -16.14
CA ALA A 147 -3.74 -0.48 -15.39
C ALA A 147 -3.48 -0.63 -13.88
N LEU A 148 -4.11 0.24 -13.10
CA LEU A 148 -4.18 0.09 -11.65
C LEU A 148 -5.26 -0.93 -11.32
N THR A 149 -4.83 -2.12 -10.92
CA THR A 149 -5.68 -3.20 -10.44
C THR A 149 -5.18 -3.67 -9.09
N GLY A 150 -6.04 -4.31 -8.28
CA GLY A 150 -5.64 -5.04 -7.08
C GLY A 150 -4.83 -4.25 -6.05
N PHE A 151 -5.48 -3.77 -4.99
CA PHE A 151 -4.82 -3.26 -3.78
C PHE A 151 -5.79 -3.37 -2.61
N GLY A 152 -5.35 -3.99 -1.51
CA GLY A 152 -6.20 -4.23 -0.32
C GLY A 152 -6.77 -2.93 0.26
N GLY A 153 -6.01 -1.84 0.22
CA GLY A 153 -6.45 -0.51 0.67
C GLY A 153 -7.25 0.30 -0.36
N GLY A 154 -7.66 -0.29 -1.48
CA GLY A 154 -8.39 0.39 -2.54
C GLY A 154 -7.53 1.18 -3.55
N LEU A 155 -8.03 1.29 -4.78
CA LEU A 155 -7.25 1.85 -5.90
C LEU A 155 -6.88 3.33 -5.74
N LYS A 156 -7.67 4.11 -5.00
CA LYS A 156 -7.35 5.52 -4.68
C LYS A 156 -6.02 5.61 -3.93
N ARG A 157 -5.86 4.84 -2.84
CA ARG A 157 -4.63 4.78 -2.06
C ARG A 157 -3.46 4.26 -2.88
N LYS A 158 -3.66 3.21 -3.68
CA LYS A 158 -2.62 2.69 -4.60
C LYS A 158 -2.06 3.81 -5.49
N ARG A 159 -2.95 4.60 -6.09
CA ARG A 159 -2.56 5.73 -6.95
C ARG A 159 -1.82 6.81 -6.16
N ALA A 160 -2.32 7.17 -4.98
CA ALA A 160 -1.70 8.16 -4.11
C ALA A 160 -0.27 7.77 -3.72
N LEU A 161 -0.06 6.51 -3.32
CA LEU A 161 1.26 5.97 -3.00
C LEU A 161 2.20 6.02 -4.21
N LEU A 162 1.73 5.64 -5.40
CA LEU A 162 2.53 5.72 -6.62
C LEU A 162 2.95 7.16 -6.94
N ILE A 163 2.04 8.13 -6.78
CA ILE A 163 2.31 9.56 -6.97
C ILE A 163 3.32 10.07 -5.94
N HIS A 164 3.18 9.66 -4.66
CA HIS A 164 4.14 9.98 -3.60
C HIS A 164 5.56 9.52 -3.95
N GLU A 165 5.68 8.35 -4.58
CA GLU A 165 6.96 7.84 -5.07
C GLU A 165 7.43 8.46 -6.39
N GLY A 166 6.76 9.50 -6.90
CA GLY A 166 7.15 10.23 -8.11
C GLY A 166 6.57 9.70 -9.42
N ASN A 167 5.69 8.68 -9.39
CA ASN A 167 5.05 8.17 -10.61
C ASN A 167 3.93 9.09 -11.09
N ARG A 168 3.85 9.31 -12.40
CA ARG A 168 2.79 10.14 -13.02
C ARG A 168 1.62 9.27 -13.48
N TYR A 169 0.57 9.20 -12.66
CA TYR A 169 -0.69 8.55 -13.03
C TYR A 169 -1.79 9.58 -13.29
N PRO A 170 -2.25 9.77 -14.55
CA PRO A 170 -3.43 10.57 -14.82
C PRO A 170 -4.66 9.93 -14.19
N GLY A 171 -5.66 10.74 -13.83
CA GLY A 171 -6.85 10.28 -13.12
C GLY A 171 -7.74 9.34 -13.93
N HIS A 172 -8.84 8.93 -13.29
CA HIS A 172 -9.79 7.84 -13.56
C HIS A 172 -10.34 7.62 -15.00
N ALA A 173 -9.72 8.12 -16.06
CA ALA A 173 -10.12 7.86 -17.43
C ALA A 173 -9.83 6.40 -17.81
N ALA A 174 -10.84 5.56 -17.62
CA ALA A 174 -10.92 4.21 -18.16
C ALA A 174 -10.91 4.27 -19.71
N ARG A 175 -9.72 4.37 -20.30
CA ARG A 175 -9.40 4.06 -21.71
C ARG A 175 -7.88 4.16 -21.92
N THR A 176 -7.10 3.34 -21.21
CA THR A 176 -5.70 3.10 -21.58
C THR A 176 -5.68 2.26 -22.86
N ARG A 177 -5.71 2.92 -24.03
CA ARG A 177 -5.49 2.27 -25.32
C ARG A 177 -4.04 2.50 -25.75
N ARG A 178 -3.25 1.42 -25.63
CA ARG A 178 -1.94 1.08 -26.22
C ARG A 178 -0.95 2.22 -26.52
N ILE A 179 0.27 2.05 -25.99
CA ILE A 179 1.46 2.20 -26.83
C ILE A 179 2.21 0.87 -26.78
N CYS A 180 2.17 0.18 -27.93
CA CYS A 180 3.13 -0.85 -28.28
C CYS A 180 4.42 -0.14 -28.71
N ASP A 181 5.54 -0.82 -28.52
CA ASP A 181 6.88 -0.52 -29.04
C ASP A 181 7.60 0.67 -28.41
N GLY A 182 8.65 0.31 -27.67
CA GLY A 182 9.76 1.20 -27.36
C GLY A 182 9.48 2.14 -26.21
N GLN A 183 10.45 2.22 -25.30
CA GLN A 183 10.52 3.22 -24.26
C GLN A 183 10.19 4.60 -24.85
N GLN A 184 9.18 5.28 -24.31
CA GLN A 184 9.08 6.73 -24.44
C GLN A 184 9.06 7.34 -23.04
N GLU A 185 10.26 7.74 -22.65
CA GLU A 185 10.60 9.00 -21.99
C GLU A 185 9.37 9.90 -21.76
N LEU A 186 8.77 9.78 -20.56
CA LEU A 186 7.82 10.78 -20.09
C LEU A 186 8.60 12.07 -19.91
N ALA A 187 8.32 13.06 -20.77
CA ALA A 187 8.87 14.40 -20.68
C ALA A 187 8.90 14.87 -19.22
N LEU A 188 10.13 14.98 -18.71
CA LEU A 188 10.46 15.54 -17.42
C LEU A 188 10.00 17.00 -17.43
N VAL A 189 8.87 17.29 -16.77
CA VAL A 189 8.68 18.62 -16.23
C VAL A 189 9.47 18.66 -14.92
N GLU A 190 10.60 19.37 -14.95
CA GLU A 190 11.48 19.62 -13.81
C GLU A 190 10.71 20.22 -12.62
N SER A 191 11.10 19.77 -11.43
CA SER A 191 10.78 20.27 -10.09
C SER A 191 9.30 20.52 -9.75
N ALA A 192 8.62 19.51 -9.17
CA ALA A 192 7.44 19.71 -8.30
C ALA A 192 7.01 18.44 -7.52
N ALA A 193 7.92 17.53 -7.14
CA ALA A 193 7.53 16.30 -6.43
C ALA A 193 6.80 16.59 -5.10
N SER A 194 7.18 17.67 -4.41
CA SER A 194 6.50 18.14 -3.21
C SER A 194 5.12 18.76 -3.47
N LEU A 195 4.85 19.23 -4.70
CA LEU A 195 3.56 19.84 -5.05
C LEU A 195 2.52 18.75 -5.38
N ALA A 196 2.90 17.69 -6.09
CA ALA A 196 1.95 16.64 -6.49
C ALA A 196 1.35 15.86 -5.30
N TRP A 197 2.16 15.53 -4.30
CA TRP A 197 1.73 14.81 -3.09
C TRP A 197 0.93 15.71 -2.13
N ALA A 198 1.47 16.89 -1.79
CA ALA A 198 0.80 17.82 -0.88
C ALA A 198 -0.55 18.31 -1.46
N THR A 199 -0.60 18.61 -2.76
CA THR A 199 -1.85 18.98 -3.44
C THR A 199 -2.84 17.82 -3.52
N TYR A 200 -2.38 16.57 -3.70
CA TYR A 200 -3.27 15.40 -3.66
C TYR A 200 -3.94 15.24 -2.29
N LEU A 201 -3.18 15.39 -1.19
CA LEU A 201 -3.72 15.33 0.17
C LEU A 201 -4.71 16.45 0.47
N GLN A 202 -4.48 17.66 -0.07
CA GLN A 202 -5.43 18.77 0.07
C GLN A 202 -6.73 18.51 -0.68
N ALA A 203 -6.67 17.96 -1.90
CA ALA A 203 -7.85 17.71 -2.73
C ALA A 203 -8.76 16.59 -2.20
N GLU A 204 -8.23 15.55 -1.53
CA GLU A 204 -9.06 14.48 -0.94
C GLU A 204 -9.65 14.86 0.44
N ASN A 205 -9.16 15.93 1.07
CA ASN A 205 -9.71 16.47 2.33
C ASN A 205 -10.77 17.56 2.13
N GLU A 206 -11.02 18.02 0.89
CA GLU A 206 -12.12 18.91 0.61
C GLU A 206 -13.46 18.14 0.61
N PRO A 207 -14.48 18.60 1.37
CA PRO A 207 -15.80 18.01 1.28
C PRO A 207 -16.30 18.15 -0.15
N ALA A 208 -16.84 17.06 -0.71
CA ALA A 208 -17.42 17.06 -2.04
C ALA A 208 -18.32 18.30 -2.22
N PRO A 209 -18.20 19.05 -3.34
CA PRO A 209 -19.00 20.24 -3.54
C PRO A 209 -20.47 19.85 -3.38
N ARG A 210 -21.17 20.51 -2.44
CA ARG A 210 -22.60 20.33 -2.26
C ARG A 210 -23.25 20.53 -3.62
N ALA A 211 -23.90 19.48 -4.12
CA ALA A 211 -24.67 19.57 -5.35
C ALA A 211 -25.59 20.78 -5.23
N ALA A 212 -25.38 21.79 -6.08
CA ALA A 212 -26.26 22.94 -6.16
C ALA A 212 -27.66 22.38 -6.46
N GLY A 213 -28.56 22.46 -5.47
CA GLY A 213 -29.94 22.04 -5.62
C GLY A 213 -30.53 22.77 -6.81
N SER A 214 -30.98 22.00 -7.81
CA SER A 214 -31.74 22.51 -8.93
C SER A 214 -33.11 22.96 -8.41
N ASP A 215 -33.20 24.19 -7.95
CA ASP A 215 -34.46 24.85 -7.66
C ASP A 215 -35.02 25.41 -8.97
N THR A 216 -35.66 24.53 -9.74
CA THR A 216 -36.53 24.96 -10.84
C THR A 216 -37.90 25.31 -10.27
N PRO A 217 -38.33 26.60 -10.32
CA PRO A 217 -39.66 26.96 -9.88
C PRO A 217 -40.68 26.41 -10.89
N ARG A 218 -41.58 25.55 -10.41
CA ARG A 218 -42.77 25.15 -11.19
C ARG A 218 -43.71 26.36 -11.28
N ARG A 219 -44.02 26.75 -12.52
CA ARG A 219 -45.17 27.61 -12.84
C ARG A 219 -46.45 26.78 -12.87
#